data_AF-A0A0D7WUT8-F1
#
_entry.id   AF-A0A0D7WUT8-F1
#
_cell.length_a   1.000
_cell.length_b   1.000
_cell.length_c   1.000
_cell.angle_alpha   90.00
_cell.angle_beta   90.00
_cell.angle_gamma   90.00
#
_symmetry.space_group_name_H-M   'P 1'
#
loop_
_entity.id
_entity.type
_entity.pdbx_description
1 polymer ?
#
loop_
_entity_poly.entity_id
_entity_poly.type
_entity_poly.pdbx_seq_one_letter_code
_entity_poly.pdbx_strand_id
1 'polypeptide(L)'
;MLPIIIVSIIIVLLISMFLKGYFYSKKEAKKKEVNFRSELLAIIDSNSLLTEDIATYIMNLPLKRLSIFLEEHTLIHQDTLIQLQKKHFE
;
A
#
# COMPACT_ATOMS: atom_id res chain seq x y z
N MET A 1 0.10 25.47 -40.57
CA MET A 1 0.49 24.07 -40.29
C MET A 1 1.46 23.96 -39.11
N LEU A 2 2.50 24.80 -39.03
CA LEU A 2 3.47 24.87 -37.91
C LEU A 2 2.88 24.97 -36.47
N PRO A 3 1.86 25.80 -36.17
CA PRO A 3 1.35 25.93 -34.79
C PRO A 3 0.62 24.67 -34.29
N ILE A 4 0.03 23.88 -35.18
CA ILE A 4 -0.70 22.65 -34.82
C ILE A 4 0.30 21.57 -34.36
N ILE A 5 1.45 21.48 -35.02
CA ILE A 5 2.51 20.52 -34.68
C ILE A 5 3.09 20.80 -33.28
N ILE A 6 3.31 22.08 -32.97
CA ILE A 6 3.84 22.51 -31.65
C ILE A 6 2.84 22.16 -30.54
N VAL A 7 1.54 22.42 -30.75
CA VAL A 7 0.50 22.08 -29.77
C VAL A 7 0.41 20.57 -29.54
N SER A 8 0.50 19.75 -30.60
CA SER A 8 0.51 18.29 -30.46
C SER A 8 1.72 17.78 -29.66
N ILE A 9 2.91 18.37 -29.83
CA ILE A 9 4.11 17.98 -29.07
C ILE A 9 3.95 18.30 -27.58
N ILE A 10 3.37 19.46 -27.25
CA ILE A 10 3.13 19.87 -25.85
C ILE A 10 2.15 18.91 -25.16
N ILE A 11 1.09 18.50 -25.84
CA ILE A 11 0.10 17.54 -25.30
C ILE A 11 0.76 16.19 -24.99
N VAL A 12 1.61 15.68 -25.89
CA VAL A 12 2.33 14.41 -25.67
C VAL A 12 3.28 14.50 -24.47
N LEU A 13 3.99 15.63 -24.31
CA LEU A 13 4.86 15.87 -23.17
C LEU A 13 4.09 15.86 -21.84
N LEU A 14 2.95 16.56 -21.78
CA LEU A 14 2.10 16.61 -20.59
C LEU A 14 1.57 15.22 -20.22
N ILE A 15 1.09 14.44 -21.20
CA ILE A 15 0.62 13.07 -20.97
C ILE A 15 1.76 12.19 -20.44
N SER A 16 2.98 12.34 -20.97
CA SER A 16 4.15 11.57 -20.50
C SER A 16 4.52 11.90 -19.05
N MET A 17 4.47 13.17 -18.65
CA MET A 17 4.72 13.59 -17.26
C MET A 17 3.63 13.08 -16.33
N PHE A 18 2.37 13.09 -16.78
CA PHE A 18 1.24 12.59 -16.01
C PHE A 18 1.33 11.08 -15.79
N LEU A 19 1.65 10.32 -16.84
CA LEU A 19 1.88 8.87 -16.75
C LEU A 19 3.04 8.57 -15.81
N LYS A 20 4.15 9.29 -15.93
CA LYS A 20 5.33 9.11 -15.07
C LYS A 20 4.99 9.37 -13.59
N GLY A 21 4.23 10.44 -13.30
CA GLY A 21 3.72 10.73 -11.96
C GLY A 21 2.78 9.63 -11.44
N TYR A 22 1.88 9.13 -12.28
CA TYR A 22 0.97 8.03 -11.93
C TYR A 22 1.71 6.73 -11.61
N PHE A 23 2.70 6.35 -12.42
CA PHE A 23 3.52 5.16 -12.14
C PHE A 23 4.37 5.32 -10.88
N TYR A 24 4.92 6.52 -10.65
CA TYR A 24 5.69 6.81 -9.45
C TYR A 24 4.82 6.69 -8.19
N SER A 25 3.63 7.30 -8.21
CA SER A 25 2.64 7.20 -7.14
C SER A 25 2.21 5.75 -6.87
N LYS A 26 1.98 4.94 -7.92
CA LYS A 26 1.68 3.51 -7.76
C LYS A 26 2.82 2.71 -7.12
N LYS A 27 4.06 3.01 -7.48
CA LYS A 27 5.24 2.35 -6.89
C LYS A 27 5.41 2.74 -5.41
N GLU A 28 5.21 4.01 -5.07
CA GLU A 28 5.25 4.47 -3.68
C GLU A 28 4.13 3.88 -2.83
N ALA A 29 2.90 3.84 -3.34
CA ALA A 29 1.77 3.20 -2.65
C ALA A 29 2.04 1.71 -2.38
N LYS A 30 2.57 0.99 -3.37
CA LYS A 30 2.95 -0.42 -3.21
C LYS A 30 4.09 -0.60 -2.20
N LYS A 31 5.06 0.32 -2.18
CA LYS A 31 6.16 0.30 -1.19
C LYS A 31 5.63 0.54 0.23
N LYS A 32 4.74 1.51 0.41
CA LYS A 32 4.07 1.79 1.70
C LYS A 32 3.28 0.57 2.19
N GLU A 33 2.55 -0.09 1.30
CA GLU A 33 1.78 -1.30 1.63
C GLU A 33 2.69 -2.45 2.08
N VAL A 34 3.79 -2.72 1.37
CA VAL A 34 4.74 -3.79 1.76
C VAL A 34 5.36 -3.49 3.13
N ASN A 35 5.77 -2.25 3.37
CA ASN A 35 6.32 -1.84 4.66
C ASN A 35 5.30 -1.98 5.79
N PHE A 36 4.06 -1.54 5.57
CA PHE A 36 2.96 -1.71 6.52
C PHE A 36 2.74 -3.18 6.87
N ARG A 37 2.65 -4.08 5.87
CA ARG A 37 2.45 -5.52 6.10
C ARG A 37 3.61 -6.18 6.84
N SER A 38 4.84 -5.80 6.50
CA SER A 38 6.03 -6.30 7.18
C SER A 38 6.07 -5.88 8.65
N GLU A 39 5.74 -4.62 8.95
CA GLU A 39 5.74 -4.10 10.32
C GLU A 39 4.55 -4.66 11.13
N LEU A 40 3.40 -4.85 10.49
CA LEU A 40 2.24 -5.52 11.06
C LEU A 40 2.58 -6.95 11.48
N LEU A 41 3.22 -7.74 10.61
CA LEU A 41 3.63 -9.11 10.93
C LEU A 41 4.61 -9.15 12.09
N ALA A 42 5.60 -8.25 12.13
CA ALA A 42 6.54 -8.18 13.24
C ALA A 42 5.83 -7.91 14.59
N ILE A 43 4.81 -7.05 14.59
CA ILE A 43 4.00 -6.77 15.78
C ILE A 43 3.19 -8.00 16.18
N ILE A 44 2.54 -8.69 15.24
CA ILE A 44 1.72 -9.86 15.56
C ILE A 44 2.60 -11.04 16.04
N ASP A 45 3.78 -11.23 15.45
CA ASP A 45 4.73 -12.29 15.83
C ASP A 45 5.32 -12.03 17.22
N SER A 46 5.53 -10.76 17.58
CA SER A 46 5.94 -10.39 18.94
C SER A 46 4.85 -10.61 20.00
N ASN A 47 3.57 -10.63 19.60
CA ASN A 47 2.42 -10.72 20.51
C ASN A 47 1.70 -12.09 20.48
N SER A 48 1.97 -12.92 19.48
CA SER A 48 1.29 -14.21 19.28
C SER A 48 2.22 -15.22 18.62
N LEU A 49 2.01 -16.51 18.90
CA LEU A 49 2.63 -17.60 18.15
C LEU A 49 2.01 -17.67 16.75
N LEU A 50 2.50 -16.82 15.86
CA LEU A 50 2.02 -16.65 14.51
C LEU A 50 2.48 -17.84 13.67
N THR A 51 1.55 -18.62 13.10
CA THR A 51 1.91 -19.71 12.20
C THR A 51 2.27 -19.19 10.80
N GLU A 52 3.13 -19.90 10.09
CA GLU A 52 3.56 -19.54 8.73
C GLU A 52 2.37 -19.40 7.75
N ASP A 53 1.32 -20.19 7.95
CA ASP A 53 0.07 -20.11 7.19
C ASP A 53 -0.66 -18.78 7.41
N ILE A 54 -0.75 -18.31 8.66
CA ILE A 54 -1.41 -17.04 9.00
C ILE A 54 -0.56 -15.87 8.49
N ALA A 55 0.77 -15.94 8.59
CA ALA A 55 1.66 -14.92 8.04
C ALA A 55 1.47 -14.79 6.53
N THR A 56 1.43 -15.92 5.82
CA THR A 56 1.21 -15.98 4.37
C THR A 56 -0.18 -15.45 4.00
N TYR A 57 -1.19 -15.77 4.81
CA TYR A 57 -2.54 -15.26 4.61
C TYR A 57 -2.59 -13.73 4.75
N ILE A 58 -2.00 -13.18 5.82
CA ILE A 58 -1.90 -11.73 6.05
C ILE A 58 -1.19 -11.02 4.89
N MET A 59 -0.17 -11.62 4.29
CA MET A 59 0.54 -11.03 3.15
C MET A 59 -0.31 -10.98 1.87
N ASN A 60 -1.17 -11.98 1.68
CA ASN A 60 -1.97 -12.13 0.46
C ASN A 60 -3.38 -11.54 0.58
N LEU A 61 -3.84 -11.25 1.78
CA LEU A 61 -5.20 -10.76 2.01
C LEU A 61 -5.35 -9.31 1.52
N PRO A 62 -6.46 -8.95 0.84
CA PRO A 62 -6.73 -7.56 0.49
C PRO A 62 -6.80 -6.66 1.74
N LEU A 63 -6.19 -5.47 1.69
CA LEU A 63 -6.16 -4.50 2.81
C LEU A 63 -7.54 -4.24 3.44
N LYS A 64 -8.59 -4.17 2.62
CA LYS A 64 -9.98 -3.97 3.07
C LYS A 64 -10.51 -5.10 3.97
N ARG A 65 -10.00 -6.32 3.79
CA ARG A 65 -10.39 -7.50 4.58
C ARG A 65 -9.39 -7.80 5.69
N LEU A 66 -8.20 -7.22 5.61
CA LEU A 66 -7.13 -7.43 6.57
C LEU A 66 -7.50 -6.95 7.96
N SER A 67 -8.13 -5.78 8.11
CA SER A 67 -8.57 -5.29 9.42
C SER A 67 -9.56 -6.23 10.10
N ILE A 68 -10.53 -6.74 9.35
CA ILE A 68 -11.57 -7.66 9.85
C ILE A 68 -10.92 -8.97 10.32
N PHE A 69 -10.06 -9.56 9.48
CA PHE A 69 -9.34 -10.79 9.82
C PHE A 69 -8.50 -10.65 11.09
N LEU A 70 -7.75 -9.54 11.20
CA LEU A 70 -6.92 -9.28 12.37
C LEU A 70 -7.73 -9.13 13.66
N GLU A 71 -8.93 -8.55 13.56
CA GLU A 71 -9.86 -8.35 14.67
C GLU A 71 -10.55 -9.67 15.08
N GLU A 72 -11.06 -10.43 14.11
CA GLU A 72 -11.70 -11.75 14.33
C GLU A 72 -10.74 -12.74 15.01
N HIS A 73 -9.47 -12.71 14.62
CA HIS A 73 -8.43 -13.57 15.20
C HIS A 73 -7.73 -12.97 16.40
N THR A 74 -8.15 -11.78 16.89
CA THR A 74 -7.54 -11.06 18.02
C THR A 74 -6.01 -10.96 17.93
N LEU A 75 -5.49 -10.85 16.69
CA LEU A 75 -4.05 -10.88 16.41
C LEU A 75 -3.34 -9.58 16.78
N ILE A 76 -4.09 -8.48 16.85
CA ILE A 76 -3.57 -7.16 17.17
C ILE A 76 -4.66 -6.30 17.82
N HIS A 77 -4.26 -5.44 18.75
CA HIS A 77 -5.16 -4.42 19.29
C HIS A 77 -5.52 -3.37 18.23
N GLN A 78 -6.79 -2.96 18.23
CA GLN A 78 -7.34 -2.01 17.24
C GLN A 78 -6.60 -0.66 17.27
N ASP A 79 -6.22 -0.17 18.45
CA ASP A 79 -5.41 1.06 18.60
C ASP A 79 -4.05 0.96 17.91
N THR A 80 -3.37 -0.18 18.07
CA THR A 80 -2.07 -0.43 17.42
C THR A 80 -2.21 -0.51 15.91
N LEU A 81 -3.28 -1.15 15.41
CA LEU A 81 -3.58 -1.22 13.99
C LEU A 81 -3.84 0.19 13.41
N ILE A 82 -4.62 1.02 14.11
CA ILE A 82 -4.91 2.40 13.70
C ILE A 82 -3.62 3.24 13.66
N GLN A 83 -2.77 3.16 14.69
CA GLN A 83 -1.49 3.87 14.70
C GLN A 83 -0.58 3.45 13.54
N LEU A 84 -0.53 2.15 13.24
CA LEU A 84 0.25 1.62 12.12
C LEU A 84 -0.29 2.11 10.78
N GLN A 85 -1.61 2.13 10.60
CA GLN A 85 -2.23 2.65 9.38
C GLN A 85 -1.92 4.12 9.17
N LYS A 86 -2.04 4.95 10.22
CA LYS A 86 -1.68 6.38 10.14
C LYS A 86 -0.23 6.57 9.76
N LYS A 87 0.70 5.83 10.36
CA LYS A 87 2.14 5.94 10.10
C LYS A 87 2.53 5.71 8.63
N HIS A 88 1.82 4.82 7.91
CA HIS A 88 2.19 4.45 6.54
C HIS A 88 1.34 5.13 5.46
N PHE A 89 0.09 5.48 5.76
CA PHE A 89 -0.87 5.96 4.77
C PHE A 89 -1.30 7.43 4.93
N GLU A 90 -1.12 8.03 6.11
CA GLU A 90 -1.23 9.50 6.32
C GLU A 90 0.14 10.18 6.21
#